data_AF-A0A949VSW6-F1
#
_entry.id   AF-A0A949VSW6-F1
#
_cell.length_a   1.000
_cell.length_b   1.000
_cell.length_c   1.000
_cell.angle_alpha   90.00
_cell.angle_beta   90.00
_cell.angle_gamma   90.00
#
_symmetry.space_group_name_H-M   'P 1'
#
loop_
_entity.id
_entity.type
_entity.pdbx_description
1 polymer ?
#
loop_
_entity_poly.entity_id
_entity_poly.type
_entity_poly.pdbx_seq_one_letter_code
_entity_poly.pdbx_strand_id
1 'polypeptide(L)'
;MIAVRAPYAWDRVLEYLSWRYTPGVEEIGEGVYRRRVGEEVVTVGYGTGGLCVSRPGEADRVGRMFDAGCDPAAVRRVLGMCTILRERVKKAPGLRIPGCWDGFELCVRVVLGQQVSVKAAHTLMGRLAARCGGVDAERVAEADLSGLGLTGGRVRSLRALAEAAAGGRLRLEGVDWAETAEGLAAIRGVGAWTIEYLAVRLGRDTDAFPATDLGLLRASGAGSAAELSRMAERWRPFRAYAAMYLWAVSP
;
A
#
# COMPACT_ATOMS: atom_id res chain seq x y z
N MET A 1 -2.32 21.56 -8.06
CA MET A 1 -1.24 20.78 -8.71
C MET A 1 -0.21 20.44 -7.64
N ILE A 2 0.32 19.22 -7.64
CA ILE A 2 1.37 18.76 -6.72
C ILE A 2 2.60 18.47 -7.58
N ALA A 3 3.69 19.20 -7.33
CA ALA A 3 4.93 19.03 -8.08
C ALA A 3 5.55 17.65 -7.81
N VAL A 4 6.06 17.00 -8.85
CA VAL A 4 6.80 15.73 -8.75
C VAL A 4 8.07 15.80 -9.59
N ARG A 5 9.09 15.04 -9.18
CA ARG A 5 10.33 14.93 -9.97
C ARG A 5 10.18 13.86 -11.05
N ALA A 6 10.50 14.20 -12.29
CA ALA A 6 10.53 13.24 -13.40
C ALA A 6 11.79 12.35 -13.32
N PRO A 7 11.75 11.12 -13.88
CA PRO A 7 10.58 10.46 -14.45
C PRO A 7 9.58 10.05 -13.36
N TYR A 8 8.31 9.93 -13.76
CA TYR A 8 7.24 9.45 -12.90
C TYR A 8 6.44 8.40 -13.67
N ALA A 9 6.47 7.15 -13.21
CA ALA A 9 5.82 6.02 -13.89
C ALA A 9 4.31 5.96 -13.58
N TRP A 10 3.55 6.97 -14.00
CA TRP A 10 2.12 7.13 -13.67
C TRP A 10 1.28 5.92 -14.07
N ASP A 11 1.47 5.43 -15.30
CA ASP A 11 0.73 4.26 -15.80
C ASP A 11 0.98 3.00 -14.95
N ARG A 12 2.20 2.84 -14.41
CA ARG A 12 2.51 1.72 -13.51
C ARG A 12 1.86 1.87 -12.14
N VAL A 13 1.66 3.10 -11.67
CA VAL A 13 0.91 3.37 -10.44
C VAL A 13 -0.57 3.04 -10.66
N LEU A 14 -1.16 3.49 -11.77
CA LEU A 14 -2.55 3.17 -12.11
C LEU A 14 -2.75 1.67 -12.32
N GLU A 15 -1.84 1.00 -13.02
CA GLU A 15 -1.85 -0.46 -13.18
C GLU A 15 -1.80 -1.16 -11.82
N TYR A 16 -0.93 -0.73 -10.89
CA TYR A 16 -0.88 -1.32 -9.56
C TYR A 16 -2.23 -1.19 -8.81
N LEU A 17 -2.84 0.00 -8.89
CA LEU A 17 -4.10 0.34 -8.23
C LEU A 17 -5.31 -0.33 -8.90
N SER A 18 -5.31 -0.57 -10.21
CA SER A 18 -6.44 -1.18 -10.93
C SER A 18 -6.74 -2.62 -10.49
N TRP A 19 -5.77 -3.31 -9.89
CA TRP A 19 -5.96 -4.63 -9.27
C TRP A 19 -6.41 -4.58 -7.80
N ARG A 20 -6.32 -3.40 -7.18
CA ARG A 20 -6.36 -3.22 -5.72
C ARG A 20 -7.28 -2.10 -5.27
N TYR A 21 -8.11 -1.56 -6.15
CA TYR A 21 -9.04 -0.52 -5.75
C TYR A 21 -10.10 -1.06 -4.80
N THR A 22 -10.80 -0.20 -4.09
CA THR A 22 -11.99 -0.56 -3.33
C THR A 22 -13.22 -0.36 -4.20
N PRO A 23 -13.91 -1.44 -4.64
CA PRO A 23 -15.12 -1.32 -5.46
C PRO A 23 -16.17 -0.42 -4.80
N GLY A 24 -16.75 0.48 -5.59
CA GLY A 24 -17.75 1.44 -5.13
C GLY A 24 -17.16 2.63 -4.36
N VAL A 25 -15.88 2.65 -4.02
CA VAL A 25 -15.18 3.78 -3.37
C VAL A 25 -14.17 4.42 -4.31
N GLU A 26 -13.43 3.59 -5.04
CA GLU A 26 -12.36 3.99 -5.94
C GLU A 26 -12.66 3.52 -7.37
N GLU A 27 -12.14 4.25 -8.34
CA GLU A 27 -12.21 3.93 -9.76
C GLU A 27 -10.88 4.30 -10.43
N ILE A 28 -10.37 3.41 -11.28
CA ILE A 28 -9.17 3.64 -12.08
C ILE A 28 -9.56 3.42 -13.54
N GLY A 29 -9.37 4.46 -14.35
CA GLY A 29 -9.74 4.45 -15.76
C GLY A 29 -9.34 5.76 -16.43
N GLU A 30 -9.28 5.76 -17.75
CA GLU A 30 -9.05 6.98 -18.55
C GLU A 30 -7.77 7.76 -18.16
N GLY A 31 -6.75 7.07 -17.66
CA GLY A 31 -5.49 7.69 -17.23
C GLY A 31 -5.59 8.47 -15.91
N VAL A 32 -6.66 8.30 -15.14
CA VAL A 32 -6.85 8.95 -13.84
C VAL A 32 -7.23 7.96 -12.73
N TYR A 33 -6.98 8.38 -11.50
CA TYR A 33 -7.52 7.78 -10.28
C TYR A 33 -8.67 8.65 -9.79
N ARG A 34 -9.78 8.02 -9.40
CA ARG A 34 -10.93 8.70 -8.79
C ARG A 34 -11.30 8.01 -7.49
N ARG A 35 -11.75 8.80 -6.52
CA ARG A 35 -12.22 8.28 -5.24
C ARG A 35 -13.34 9.13 -4.66
N ARG A 36 -14.33 8.47 -4.08
CA ARG A 36 -15.39 9.11 -3.31
C ARG A 36 -14.90 9.46 -1.89
N VAL A 37 -15.16 10.70 -1.48
CA VAL A 37 -14.87 11.25 -0.14
C VAL A 37 -16.12 12.00 0.31
N GLY A 38 -16.89 11.39 1.22
CA GLY A 38 -18.25 11.86 1.52
C GLY A 38 -19.14 11.76 0.27
N GLU A 39 -19.79 12.86 -0.08
CA GLU A 39 -20.62 12.97 -1.29
C GLU A 39 -19.84 13.40 -2.54
N GLU A 40 -18.57 13.77 -2.37
CA GLU A 40 -17.74 14.35 -3.43
C GLU A 40 -16.78 13.32 -4.03
N VAL A 41 -16.28 13.61 -5.22
CA VAL A 41 -15.27 12.79 -5.91
C VAL A 41 -13.96 13.58 -6.07
N VAL A 42 -12.87 13.00 -5.57
CA VAL A 42 -11.51 13.46 -5.83
C VAL A 42 -10.99 12.74 -7.05
N THR A 43 -10.54 13.49 -8.05
CA THR A 43 -9.89 12.98 -9.25
C THR A 43 -8.43 13.39 -9.22
N VAL A 44 -7.54 12.43 -9.47
CA VAL A 44 -6.10 12.62 -9.57
C VAL A 44 -5.63 12.15 -10.94
N GLY A 45 -5.03 13.06 -11.70
CA GLY A 45 -4.35 12.76 -12.96
C GLY A 45 -2.87 13.15 -12.90
N TYR A 46 -2.14 12.80 -13.94
CA TYR A 46 -0.75 13.23 -14.14
C TYR A 46 -0.62 14.02 -15.44
N GLY A 47 0.00 15.19 -15.37
CA GLY A 47 0.19 16.08 -16.51
C GLY A 47 1.51 16.84 -16.44
N THR A 48 1.67 17.81 -17.33
CA THR A 48 2.89 18.64 -17.38
C THR A 48 3.09 19.37 -16.05
N GLY A 49 4.17 19.04 -15.34
CA GLY A 49 4.53 19.66 -14.06
C GLY A 49 4.12 18.88 -12.80
N GLY A 50 3.30 17.83 -12.90
CA GLY A 50 3.06 16.89 -11.80
C GLY A 50 1.64 16.35 -11.69
N LEU A 51 1.21 16.06 -10.46
CA LEU A 51 -0.11 15.48 -10.19
C LEU A 51 -1.18 16.59 -10.17
N CYS A 52 -2.25 16.39 -10.92
CA CYS A 52 -3.42 17.26 -10.96
C CYS A 52 -4.49 16.69 -10.05
N VAL A 53 -4.86 17.41 -8.99
CA VAL A 53 -5.92 17.02 -8.05
C VAL A 53 -7.11 17.94 -8.20
N SER A 54 -8.33 17.40 -8.35
CA SER A 54 -9.55 18.19 -8.52
C SER A 54 -9.96 18.95 -7.25
N ARG A 55 -9.51 18.47 -6.08
CA ARG A 55 -9.81 19.06 -4.76
C ARG A 55 -8.51 19.49 -4.06
N PRO A 56 -8.16 20.78 -4.06
CA PRO A 56 -6.92 21.27 -3.45
C PRO A 56 -6.75 20.92 -1.96
N GLY A 57 -7.83 20.83 -1.19
CA GLY A 57 -7.80 20.43 0.22
C GLY A 57 -7.25 19.02 0.47
N GLU A 58 -7.24 18.17 -0.56
CA GLU A 58 -6.71 16.80 -0.50
C GLU A 58 -5.26 16.71 -0.97
N ALA A 59 -4.60 17.83 -1.29
CA ALA A 59 -3.27 17.83 -1.91
C ALA A 59 -2.23 17.07 -1.08
N ASP A 60 -2.25 17.22 0.25
CA ASP A 60 -1.31 16.52 1.11
C ASP A 60 -1.56 15.01 1.13
N ARG A 61 -2.84 14.59 1.20
CA ARG A 61 -3.23 13.17 1.19
C ARG A 61 -2.86 12.53 -0.14
N VAL A 62 -3.13 13.20 -1.26
CA VAL A 62 -2.71 12.77 -2.60
C VAL A 62 -1.19 12.71 -2.70
N GLY A 63 -0.47 13.72 -2.21
CA GLY A 63 1.00 13.72 -2.22
C GLY A 63 1.60 12.52 -1.49
N ARG A 64 0.98 12.09 -0.38
CA ARG A 64 1.36 10.87 0.37
C ARG A 64 0.99 9.60 -0.37
N MET A 65 -0.25 9.48 -0.85
CA MET A 65 -0.74 8.29 -1.54
C MET A 65 0.08 7.97 -2.81
N PHE A 66 0.52 9.01 -3.51
CA PHE A 66 1.21 8.90 -4.79
C PHE A 66 2.74 9.12 -4.68
N ASP A 67 3.31 9.23 -3.48
CA ASP A 67 4.78 9.37 -3.29
C ASP A 67 5.38 10.53 -4.13
N ALA A 68 4.70 11.68 -4.08
CA ALA A 68 5.05 12.86 -4.85
C ALA A 68 6.45 13.41 -4.51
N GLY A 69 6.87 13.23 -3.25
CA GLY A 69 8.14 13.74 -2.71
C GLY A 69 9.38 12.98 -3.15
N CYS A 70 9.24 11.78 -3.73
CA CYS A 70 10.39 10.94 -4.06
C CYS A 70 11.31 11.55 -5.13
N ASP A 71 12.62 11.35 -4.94
CA ASP A 71 13.67 11.62 -5.92
C ASP A 71 14.02 10.32 -6.69
N PRO A 72 13.47 10.15 -7.90
CA PRO A 72 13.70 8.93 -8.68
C PRO A 72 15.14 8.81 -9.16
N ALA A 73 15.90 9.92 -9.24
CA ALA A 73 17.31 9.88 -9.61
C ALA A 73 18.17 9.30 -8.48
N ALA A 74 17.87 9.63 -7.22
CA ALA A 74 18.53 9.03 -6.07
C ALA A 74 18.26 7.52 -5.97
N VAL A 75 17.00 7.10 -6.13
CA VAL A 75 16.61 5.68 -6.15
C VAL A 75 17.35 4.95 -7.28
N ARG A 76 17.36 5.50 -8.50
CA ARG A 76 18.06 4.92 -9.65
C ARG A 76 19.57 4.79 -9.42
N ARG A 77 20.20 5.77 -8.75
CA ARG A 77 21.65 5.75 -8.47
C ARG A 77 22.04 4.52 -7.65
N VAL A 78 21.23 4.17 -6.66
CA VAL A 78 21.47 3.00 -5.80
C VAL A 78 21.02 1.71 -6.49
N LEU A 79 19.75 1.63 -6.89
CA LEU A 79 19.16 0.37 -7.35
C LEU A 79 19.58 0.00 -8.78
N GLY A 80 19.91 0.98 -9.62
CA GLY A 80 20.34 0.75 -11.01
C GLY A 80 21.72 0.09 -11.11
N MET A 81 22.52 0.11 -10.05
CA MET A 81 23.81 -0.58 -10.01
C MET A 81 23.67 -2.07 -9.68
N CYS A 82 22.59 -2.48 -9.02
CA CYS A 82 22.36 -3.85 -8.58
C CYS A 82 21.94 -4.77 -9.73
N THR A 83 22.63 -5.91 -9.90
CA THR A 83 22.40 -6.87 -10.99
C THR A 83 20.95 -7.35 -11.09
N ILE A 84 20.29 -7.61 -9.96
CA ILE A 84 18.91 -8.14 -9.92
C ILE A 84 17.86 -7.05 -10.23
N LEU A 85 18.17 -5.79 -9.91
CA LEU A 85 17.23 -4.67 -10.03
C LEU A 85 17.46 -3.81 -11.26
N ARG A 86 18.67 -3.79 -11.83
CA ARG A 86 19.08 -2.89 -12.92
C ARG A 86 18.11 -2.89 -14.08
N GLU A 87 17.75 -4.06 -14.60
CA GLU A 87 16.83 -4.16 -15.74
C GLU A 87 15.39 -3.77 -15.35
N ARG A 88 14.98 -4.01 -14.10
CA ARG A 88 13.66 -3.61 -13.59
C ARG A 88 13.57 -2.09 -13.47
N VAL A 89 14.63 -1.44 -12.96
CA VAL A 89 14.77 0.01 -12.87
C VAL A 89 14.75 0.66 -14.25
N LYS A 90 15.42 0.06 -15.24
CA LYS A 90 15.38 0.54 -16.63
C LYS A 90 14.00 0.43 -17.25
N LYS A 91 13.25 -0.66 -16.98
CA LYS A 91 11.91 -0.91 -17.54
C LYS A 91 10.82 -0.03 -16.92
N ALA A 92 10.97 0.38 -15.67
CA ALA A 92 10.03 1.25 -14.97
C ALA A 92 10.76 2.41 -14.27
N PRO A 93 11.33 3.36 -15.05
CA PRO A 93 12.03 4.50 -14.47
C PRO A 93 11.02 5.40 -13.74
N GLY A 94 11.34 5.79 -12.50
CA GLY A 94 10.44 6.62 -11.70
C GLY A 94 9.24 5.88 -11.12
N LEU A 95 9.37 4.55 -10.94
CA LEU A 95 8.41 3.77 -10.14
C LEU A 95 8.28 4.38 -8.75
N ARG A 96 7.04 4.46 -8.27
CA ARG A 96 6.69 5.02 -6.96
C ARG A 96 6.28 3.92 -5.99
N ILE A 97 6.19 4.27 -4.72
CA ILE A 97 5.52 3.46 -3.71
C ILE A 97 4.09 3.98 -3.58
N PRO A 98 3.06 3.30 -4.13
CA PRO A 98 1.69 3.64 -3.79
C PRO A 98 1.50 3.48 -2.28
N GLY A 99 1.10 4.56 -1.62
CA GLY A 99 0.73 4.57 -0.21
C GLY A 99 -0.72 4.13 -0.03
N CYS A 100 -1.47 4.87 0.78
CA CYS A 100 -2.90 4.69 0.96
C CYS A 100 -3.63 6.01 1.08
N TRP A 101 -4.93 6.00 0.73
CA TRP A 101 -5.83 7.09 1.04
C TRP A 101 -6.12 7.14 2.54
N ASP A 102 -6.41 5.99 3.15
CA ASP A 102 -6.75 5.82 4.55
C ASP A 102 -5.99 4.62 5.14
N GLY A 103 -5.43 4.80 6.34
CA GLY A 103 -4.62 3.77 6.99
C GLY A 103 -5.42 2.56 7.45
N PHE A 104 -6.65 2.75 7.92
CA PHE A 104 -7.52 1.67 8.37
C PHE A 104 -7.95 0.81 7.19
N GLU A 105 -8.39 1.42 6.10
CA GLU A 105 -8.75 0.74 4.86
C GLU A 105 -7.58 -0.13 4.34
N LEU A 106 -6.35 0.41 4.37
CA LEU A 106 -5.17 -0.36 3.97
C LEU A 106 -4.95 -1.57 4.89
N CYS A 107 -5.09 -1.40 6.21
CA CYS A 107 -4.95 -2.51 7.16
C CYS A 107 -6.00 -3.61 6.91
N VAL A 108 -7.25 -3.22 6.69
CA VAL A 108 -8.34 -4.12 6.30
C VAL A 108 -7.97 -4.89 5.02
N ARG A 109 -7.49 -4.18 3.98
CA ARG A 109 -7.05 -4.79 2.72
C ARG A 109 -5.95 -5.82 2.94
N VAL A 110 -4.98 -5.53 3.81
CA VAL A 110 -3.89 -6.47 4.11
C VAL A 110 -4.42 -7.72 4.80
N VAL A 111 -5.28 -7.59 5.82
CA VAL A 111 -5.91 -8.73 6.51
C VAL A 111 -6.73 -9.59 5.54
N LEU A 112 -7.51 -8.96 4.67
CA LEU A 112 -8.30 -9.65 3.64
C LEU A 112 -7.42 -10.39 2.62
N GLY A 113 -6.24 -9.85 2.34
CA GLY A 113 -5.27 -10.40 1.38
C GLY A 113 -4.37 -11.52 1.92
N GLN A 114 -4.36 -11.76 3.23
CA GLN A 114 -3.51 -12.80 3.82
C GLN A 114 -3.83 -14.18 3.21
N GLN A 115 -2.84 -14.85 2.61
CA GLN A 115 -2.95 -16.21 2.07
C GLN A 115 -3.97 -16.40 0.93
N VAL A 116 -4.33 -15.33 0.20
CA VAL A 116 -5.20 -15.40 -0.99
C VAL A 116 -4.63 -14.59 -2.14
N SER A 117 -5.18 -14.79 -3.34
CA SER A 117 -4.81 -13.97 -4.50
C SER A 117 -5.29 -12.52 -4.34
N VAL A 118 -4.64 -11.59 -5.06
CA VAL A 118 -5.06 -10.18 -5.12
C VAL A 118 -6.52 -10.06 -5.60
N LYS A 119 -6.92 -10.85 -6.60
CA LYS A 119 -8.30 -10.88 -7.09
C LYS A 119 -9.30 -11.31 -6.01
N ALA A 120 -8.98 -12.34 -5.24
CA ALA A 120 -9.84 -12.80 -4.15
C ALA A 120 -9.93 -11.75 -3.02
N ALA A 121 -8.80 -11.14 -2.65
CA ALA A 121 -8.76 -10.04 -1.69
C ALA A 121 -9.61 -8.85 -2.13
N HIS A 122 -9.51 -8.47 -3.42
CA HIS A 122 -10.30 -7.42 -4.04
C HIS A 122 -11.81 -7.73 -3.98
N THR A 123 -12.22 -8.96 -4.27
CA THR A 123 -13.62 -9.40 -4.12
C THR A 123 -14.10 -9.30 -2.67
N LEU A 124 -13.29 -9.74 -1.69
CA LEU A 124 -13.64 -9.63 -0.28
C LEU A 124 -13.76 -8.16 0.17
N MET A 125 -12.88 -7.30 -0.31
CA MET A 125 -12.90 -5.86 -0.04
C MET A 125 -14.21 -5.23 -0.54
N GLY A 126 -14.60 -5.52 -1.79
CA GLY A 126 -15.86 -5.02 -2.35
C GLY A 126 -17.09 -5.49 -1.57
N ARG A 127 -17.12 -6.76 -1.14
CA ARG A 127 -18.22 -7.28 -0.30
C ARG A 127 -18.29 -6.58 1.06
N LEU A 128 -17.14 -6.36 1.69
CA LEU A 128 -17.07 -5.67 2.98
C LEU A 128 -17.53 -4.21 2.84
N ALA A 129 -16.99 -3.49 1.85
CA ALA A 129 -17.35 -2.10 1.59
C ALA A 129 -18.85 -1.95 1.29
N ALA A 130 -19.42 -2.85 0.48
CA ALA A 130 -20.86 -2.86 0.20
C ALA A 130 -21.70 -3.18 1.44
N ARG A 131 -21.25 -4.12 2.30
CA ARG A 131 -21.94 -4.48 3.54
C ARG A 131 -21.96 -3.33 4.54
N CYS A 132 -20.87 -2.58 4.64
CA CYS A 132 -20.70 -1.53 5.65
C CYS A 132 -21.09 -0.14 5.13
N GLY A 133 -21.24 0.05 3.82
CA GLY A 133 -21.42 1.39 3.21
C GLY A 133 -20.13 2.23 3.17
N GLY A 134 -18.97 1.58 3.25
CA GLY A 134 -17.66 2.22 3.41
C GLY A 134 -16.66 1.27 4.08
N VAL A 135 -15.43 1.75 4.32
CA VAL A 135 -14.40 1.00 5.05
C VAL A 135 -13.73 1.93 6.07
N ASP A 136 -14.45 2.25 7.14
CA ASP A 136 -13.95 2.96 8.32
C ASP A 136 -14.12 2.09 9.58
N ALA A 137 -13.43 2.47 10.64
CA ALA A 137 -13.26 1.62 11.83
C ALA A 137 -14.59 1.34 12.53
N GLU A 138 -15.40 2.39 12.71
CA GLU A 138 -16.70 2.34 13.38
C GLU A 138 -17.66 1.40 12.64
N ARG A 139 -17.83 1.60 11.33
CA ARG A 139 -18.74 0.77 10.53
C ARG A 139 -18.30 -0.69 10.50
N VAL A 140 -17.00 -0.96 10.39
CA VAL A 140 -16.50 -2.35 10.35
C VAL A 140 -16.60 -3.02 11.73
N ALA A 141 -16.45 -2.29 12.83
CA ALA A 141 -16.60 -2.82 14.19
C ALA A 141 -18.04 -3.27 14.47
N GLU A 142 -19.02 -2.51 13.99
CA GLU A 142 -20.46 -2.77 14.18
C GLU A 142 -21.04 -3.76 13.18
N ALA A 143 -20.39 -3.96 12.03
CA ALA A 143 -20.91 -4.78 10.95
C ALA A 143 -21.04 -6.28 11.29
N ASP A 144 -22.09 -6.91 10.73
CA ASP A 144 -22.14 -8.36 10.63
C ASP A 144 -21.24 -8.86 9.49
N LEU A 145 -20.13 -9.50 9.88
CA LEU A 145 -19.14 -10.08 8.98
C LEU A 145 -19.51 -11.51 8.53
N SER A 146 -20.66 -12.05 8.95
CA SER A 146 -21.13 -13.36 8.54
C SER A 146 -21.41 -13.42 7.02
N GLY A 147 -21.18 -14.60 6.43
CA GLY A 147 -21.47 -14.86 5.02
C GLY A 147 -20.58 -14.14 4.00
N LEU A 148 -19.56 -13.37 4.41
CA LEU A 148 -18.68 -12.64 3.49
C LEU A 148 -17.65 -13.53 2.75
N GLY A 149 -17.55 -14.80 3.14
CA GLY A 149 -16.50 -15.72 2.65
C GLY A 149 -15.17 -15.55 3.39
N LEU A 150 -15.21 -15.01 4.61
CA LEU A 150 -14.06 -14.86 5.49
C LEU A 150 -13.89 -16.10 6.37
N THR A 151 -12.63 -16.47 6.64
CA THR A 151 -12.34 -17.48 7.66
C THR A 151 -12.62 -16.90 9.05
N GLY A 152 -12.91 -17.75 10.04
CA GLY A 152 -13.09 -17.29 11.42
C GLY A 152 -11.88 -16.54 11.97
N GLY A 153 -10.66 -16.87 11.52
CA GLY A 153 -9.44 -16.14 11.85
C GLY A 153 -9.43 -14.71 11.32
N ARG A 154 -9.83 -14.50 10.06
CA ARG A 154 -9.93 -13.15 9.46
C ARG A 154 -11.04 -12.33 10.10
N VAL A 155 -12.19 -12.93 10.41
CA VAL A 155 -13.28 -12.25 11.13
C VAL A 155 -12.78 -11.72 12.47
N ARG A 156 -12.08 -12.56 13.26
CA ARG A 156 -11.50 -12.13 14.54
C ARG A 156 -10.46 -11.02 14.38
N SER A 157 -9.60 -11.13 13.37
CA SER A 157 -8.54 -10.13 13.12
C SER A 157 -9.14 -8.78 12.70
N LEU A 158 -10.14 -8.79 11.81
CA LEU A 158 -10.85 -7.58 11.39
C LEU A 158 -11.61 -6.92 12.54
N ARG A 159 -12.33 -7.70 13.36
CA ARG A 159 -13.01 -7.17 14.56
C ARG A 159 -12.02 -6.52 15.52
N ALA A 160 -10.93 -7.22 15.85
CA ALA A 160 -9.91 -6.70 16.75
C ALA A 160 -9.25 -5.40 16.21
N LEU A 161 -8.97 -5.35 14.91
CA LEU A 161 -8.45 -4.17 14.23
C LEU A 161 -9.44 -3.00 14.30
N ALA A 162 -10.71 -3.24 13.95
CA ALA A 162 -11.77 -2.23 13.92
C ALA A 162 -12.07 -1.67 15.32
N GLU A 163 -12.23 -2.54 16.31
CA GLU A 163 -12.45 -2.15 17.71
C GLU A 163 -11.27 -1.38 18.31
N ALA A 164 -10.03 -1.73 17.92
CA ALA A 164 -8.85 -0.99 18.38
C ALA A 164 -8.77 0.40 17.75
N ALA A 165 -9.07 0.53 16.45
CA ALA A 165 -9.05 1.80 15.76
C ALA A 165 -10.21 2.71 16.20
N ALA A 166 -11.45 2.21 16.22
CA ALA A 166 -12.63 2.97 16.66
C ALA A 166 -12.54 3.38 18.14
N GLY A 167 -11.94 2.54 18.99
CA GLY A 167 -11.69 2.85 20.40
C GLY A 167 -10.45 3.72 20.65
N GLY A 168 -9.73 4.16 19.62
CA GLY A 168 -8.54 5.01 19.75
C GLY A 168 -7.27 4.31 20.29
N ARG A 169 -7.32 2.99 20.53
CA ARG A 169 -6.16 2.19 20.96
C ARG A 169 -5.15 1.95 19.83
N LEU A 170 -5.59 2.06 18.59
CA LEU A 170 -4.75 2.00 17.40
C LEU A 170 -4.91 3.31 16.61
N ARG A 171 -3.87 4.13 16.58
CA ARG A 171 -3.81 5.35 15.78
C ARG A 171 -3.01 5.09 14.51
N LEU A 172 -3.64 5.32 13.35
CA LEU A 172 -3.05 5.06 12.03
C LEU A 172 -2.65 6.36 11.28
N GLU A 173 -3.09 7.51 11.80
CA GLU A 173 -2.77 8.84 11.30
C GLU A 173 -2.45 9.77 12.49
N GLY A 174 -1.66 10.82 12.26
CA GLY A 174 -1.37 11.85 13.28
C GLY A 174 -0.39 11.43 14.37
N VAL A 175 0.25 10.26 14.26
CA VAL A 175 1.26 9.73 15.18
C VAL A 175 2.50 9.27 14.43
N ASP A 176 3.58 8.99 15.15
CA ASP A 176 4.76 8.36 14.54
C ASP A 176 4.50 6.90 14.15
N TRP A 177 5.36 6.38 13.29
CA TRP A 177 5.25 5.00 12.83
C TRP A 177 5.50 3.99 13.97
N ALA A 178 6.35 4.33 14.95
CA ALA A 178 6.69 3.41 16.04
C ALA A 178 5.46 3.09 16.89
N GLU A 179 4.69 4.11 17.26
CA GLU A 179 3.43 3.98 17.99
C GLU A 179 2.39 3.21 17.17
N THR A 180 2.27 3.53 15.88
CA THR A 180 1.38 2.81 14.96
C THR A 180 1.74 1.32 14.90
N ALA A 181 3.03 1.00 14.76
CA ALA A 181 3.54 -0.36 14.66
C ALA A 181 3.33 -1.15 15.96
N GLU A 182 3.51 -0.51 17.13
CA GLU A 182 3.22 -1.11 18.43
C GLU A 182 1.74 -1.46 18.57
N GLY A 183 0.85 -0.52 18.23
CA GLY A 183 -0.59 -0.75 18.24
C GLY A 183 -1.01 -1.87 17.29
N LEU A 184 -0.42 -1.92 16.09
CA LEU A 184 -0.64 -2.99 15.11
C LEU A 184 -0.15 -4.35 15.63
N ALA A 185 1.01 -4.40 16.28
CA ALA A 185 1.59 -5.64 16.82
C ALA A 185 0.72 -6.27 17.92
N ALA A 186 -0.06 -5.46 18.64
CA ALA A 186 -1.00 -5.95 19.65
C ALA A 186 -2.24 -6.65 19.04
N ILE A 187 -2.49 -6.49 17.74
CA ILE A 187 -3.66 -7.09 17.07
C ILE A 187 -3.38 -8.54 16.69
N ARG A 188 -4.17 -9.46 17.25
CA ARG A 188 -4.06 -10.88 16.89
C ARG A 188 -4.29 -11.08 15.39
N GLY A 189 -3.30 -11.70 14.72
CA GLY A 189 -3.34 -11.94 13.27
C GLY A 189 -2.54 -10.92 12.45
N VAL A 190 -2.02 -9.88 13.09
CA VAL A 190 -1.05 -8.95 12.51
C VAL A 190 0.35 -9.38 12.93
N GLY A 191 1.11 -9.93 11.99
CA GLY A 191 2.49 -10.39 12.23
C GLY A 191 3.55 -9.43 11.71
N ALA A 192 4.82 -9.75 11.95
CA ALA A 192 5.98 -8.94 11.53
C ALA A 192 5.94 -8.57 10.04
N TRP A 193 5.64 -9.52 9.15
CA TRP A 193 5.49 -9.25 7.72
C TRP A 193 4.44 -8.17 7.41
N THR A 194 3.30 -8.19 8.10
CA THR A 194 2.24 -7.18 7.92
C THR A 194 2.72 -5.81 8.38
N ILE A 195 3.41 -5.73 9.51
CA ILE A 195 3.97 -4.47 10.02
C ILE A 195 5.01 -3.91 9.04
N GLU A 196 5.95 -4.74 8.56
CA GLU A 196 6.96 -4.29 7.59
C GLU A 196 6.34 -3.88 6.25
N TYR A 197 5.31 -4.58 5.78
CA TYR A 197 4.54 -4.19 4.60
C TYR A 197 3.83 -2.84 4.80
N LEU A 198 3.20 -2.64 5.96
CA LEU A 198 2.55 -1.38 6.31
C LEU A 198 3.56 -0.25 6.54
N ALA A 199 4.78 -0.54 7.00
CA ALA A 199 5.84 0.47 7.11
C ALA A 199 6.18 1.06 5.74
N VAL A 200 6.20 0.22 4.69
CA VAL A 200 6.37 0.68 3.30
C VAL A 200 5.21 1.56 2.83
N ARG A 201 3.96 1.14 3.09
CA ARG A 201 2.75 1.74 2.49
C ARG A 201 2.19 2.91 3.29
N LEU A 202 2.03 2.71 4.59
CA LEU A 202 1.44 3.64 5.55
C LEU A 202 2.52 4.49 6.23
N GLY A 203 3.56 3.83 6.76
CA GLY A 203 4.70 4.51 7.39
C GLY A 203 5.53 5.33 6.40
N ARG A 204 5.44 5.02 5.09
CA ARG A 204 6.22 5.63 4.02
C ARG A 204 7.74 5.53 4.28
N ASP A 205 8.15 4.50 5.01
CA ASP A 205 9.55 4.22 5.27
C ASP A 205 10.18 3.72 3.97
N THR A 206 11.09 4.52 3.41
CA THR A 206 11.77 4.22 2.15
C THR A 206 12.75 3.05 2.27
N ASP A 207 13.07 2.65 3.49
CA ASP A 207 14.01 1.60 3.81
C ASP A 207 13.38 0.39 4.51
N ALA A 208 12.06 0.41 4.76
CA ALA A 208 11.33 -0.78 5.22
C ALA A 208 11.38 -1.90 4.18
N PHE A 209 11.46 -3.14 4.64
CA PHE A 209 11.69 -4.28 3.75
C PHE A 209 11.18 -5.61 4.30
N PRO A 210 10.00 -6.11 3.85
CA PRO A 210 9.42 -7.34 4.34
C PRO A 210 10.12 -8.60 3.81
N ALA A 211 11.31 -8.92 4.33
CA ALA A 211 12.19 -9.95 3.77
C ALA A 211 11.61 -11.38 3.78
N THR A 212 10.58 -11.64 4.57
CA THR A 212 9.86 -12.93 4.58
C THR A 212 8.79 -13.03 3.48
N ASP A 213 8.59 -11.99 2.68
CA ASP A 213 7.62 -11.98 1.59
C ASP A 213 8.01 -13.00 0.51
N LEU A 214 7.10 -13.94 0.22
CA LEU A 214 7.34 -14.99 -0.77
C LEU A 214 7.54 -14.44 -2.19
N GLY A 215 6.89 -13.32 -2.51
CA GLY A 215 7.07 -12.63 -3.79
C GLY A 215 8.46 -12.03 -3.92
N LEU A 216 8.96 -11.39 -2.85
CA LEU A 216 10.33 -10.87 -2.81
C LEU A 216 11.38 -11.98 -2.87
N LEU A 217 11.20 -13.07 -2.11
CA LEU A 217 12.09 -14.24 -2.16
C LEU A 217 12.17 -14.81 -3.58
N ARG A 218 11.01 -15.08 -4.19
CA ARG A 218 10.94 -15.61 -5.56
C ARG A 218 11.55 -14.65 -6.58
N ALA A 219 11.23 -13.36 -6.53
CA ALA A 219 11.68 -12.38 -7.51
C ALA A 219 13.17 -12.02 -7.39
N SER A 220 13.74 -12.16 -6.19
CA SER A 220 15.17 -11.92 -5.93
C SER A 220 16.04 -13.15 -6.19
N GLY A 221 15.44 -14.35 -6.17
CA GLY A 221 16.16 -15.63 -6.26
C GLY A 221 16.83 -16.06 -4.94
N ALA A 222 16.56 -15.36 -3.82
CA ALA A 222 17.08 -15.74 -2.52
C ALA A 222 16.41 -17.02 -1.98
N GLY A 223 17.20 -17.92 -1.40
CA GLY A 223 16.71 -19.17 -0.80
C GLY A 223 16.13 -19.00 0.61
N SER A 224 16.35 -17.85 1.26
CA SER A 224 15.83 -17.56 2.60
C SER A 224 15.68 -16.06 2.87
N ALA A 225 14.87 -15.71 3.88
CA ALA A 225 14.72 -14.33 4.34
C ALA A 225 16.04 -13.73 4.86
N ALA A 226 16.89 -14.55 5.50
CA ALA A 226 18.20 -14.12 5.98
C ALA A 226 19.16 -13.79 4.82
N GLU A 227 19.15 -14.61 3.77
CA GLU A 227 19.90 -14.32 2.55
C GLU A 227 19.40 -13.05 1.87
N LEU A 228 18.09 -12.92 1.71
CA LEU A 228 17.49 -11.75 1.10
C LEU A 228 17.79 -10.47 1.90
N SER A 229 17.77 -10.54 3.24
CA SER A 229 18.13 -9.40 4.11
C SER A 229 19.57 -8.96 3.87
N ARG A 230 20.53 -9.89 3.78
CA ARG A 230 21.95 -9.57 3.45
C ARG A 230 22.09 -8.96 2.05
N MET A 231 21.30 -9.42 1.08
CA MET A 231 21.28 -8.82 -0.27
C MET A 231 20.76 -7.38 -0.21
N ALA A 232 19.69 -7.16 0.56
CA ALA A 232 18.98 -5.89 0.68
C ALA A 232 19.80 -4.78 1.35
N GLU A 233 20.83 -5.11 2.13
CA GLU A 233 21.73 -4.09 2.71
C GLU A 233 22.38 -3.19 1.63
N ARG A 234 22.62 -3.72 0.43
CA ARG A 234 23.14 -2.93 -0.71
C ARG A 234 22.11 -1.99 -1.35
N TRP A 235 20.84 -2.08 -0.96
CA TRP A 235 19.75 -1.27 -1.50
C TRP A 235 19.38 -0.10 -0.60
N ARG A 236 20.00 0.02 0.57
CA ARG A 236 19.80 1.16 1.47
C ARG A 236 20.19 2.49 0.81
N PRO A 237 19.49 3.59 1.11
CA PRO A 237 18.33 3.70 2.02
C PRO A 237 16.97 3.48 1.32
N PHE A 238 16.95 2.72 0.20
CA PHE A 238 15.81 2.58 -0.70
C PHE A 238 15.30 1.13 -0.80
N ARG A 239 15.41 0.34 0.29
CA ARG A 239 14.93 -1.05 0.29
C ARG A 239 13.44 -1.16 -0.04
N ALA A 240 12.60 -0.22 0.37
CA ALA A 240 11.18 -0.22 0.02
C ALA A 240 10.95 -0.07 -1.49
N TYR A 241 11.75 0.77 -2.17
CA TYR A 241 11.72 0.87 -3.63
C TYR A 241 12.25 -0.40 -4.31
N ALA A 242 13.26 -1.04 -3.73
CA ALA A 242 13.71 -2.35 -4.22
C ALA A 242 12.58 -3.39 -4.13
N ALA A 243 11.82 -3.42 -3.03
CA ALA A 243 10.64 -4.26 -2.90
C ALA A 243 9.60 -3.97 -3.99
N MET A 244 9.34 -2.68 -4.30
CA MET A 244 8.45 -2.30 -5.41
C MET A 244 8.90 -2.85 -6.75
N TYR A 245 10.19 -2.72 -7.08
CA TYR A 245 10.74 -3.26 -8.33
C TYR A 245 10.67 -4.79 -8.39
N LEU A 246 10.84 -5.48 -7.26
CA LEU A 246 10.74 -6.93 -7.17
C LEU A 246 9.28 -7.40 -7.37
N TRP A 247 8.31 -6.76 -6.70
CA TRP A 247 6.89 -7.07 -6.84
C TRP A 247 6.32 -6.76 -8.24
N ALA A 248 6.78 -5.68 -8.88
CA ALA A 248 6.27 -5.23 -10.18
C ALA A 248 6.52 -6.21 -11.34
N VAL A 249 7.35 -7.25 -11.15
CA VAL A 249 7.62 -8.28 -12.17
C VAL A 249 7.38 -9.69 -11.62
N SER A 250 6.44 -9.83 -10.69
CA SER A 250 5.82 -11.16 -10.52
C SER A 250 4.93 -11.41 -11.74
N PRO A 251 5.15 -12.51 -12.49
CA PRO A 251 4.38 -12.82 -13.68
C PRO A 251 2.88 -12.95 -13.41
#